data_AF-A0A3A8JDZ3-F1
#
_entry.id   AF-A0A3A8JDZ3-F1
#
_cell.length_a   1.000
_cell.length_b   1.000
_cell.length_c   1.000
_cell.angle_alpha   90.00
_cell.angle_beta   90.00
_cell.angle_gamma   90.00
#
_symmetry.space_group_name_H-M   'P 1'
#
loop_
_entity.id
_entity.type
_entity.pdbx_description
1 polymer ?
#
loop_
_entity_poly.entity_id
_entity_poly.type
_entity_poly.pdbx_seq_one_letter_code
_entity_poly.pdbx_strand_id
1 'polypeptide(L)'
;MLRLFAFLMMLLASPGAFAQDEGPRGIHATEAVVTDSALVPHARPAIVAGELKTQRFVILHTAKAAGAARALAGQIEGVRDAFGAMLGRDWPGTTEIRLGVGRQEFEALALPGGKPPGWAVALAYPGHQIILLDALSLSDTEGPTTLRHELAHVALGQLAKDWPRWFQEGVAQNLTDERYSVAHYSALFRAVTQERVFHFEDLAEDWPDVPADVEIAYAQSAAFVAYLTGKHGSHAMGLLVDGVRAGEPFEQAFGKAFRTSLLLEEQDWREGLAARYGWLPLTTSSALLWLTASVLCVAAFARRMRQKSARMTELAAEDAAEDAALRLLAAARAAGPVPVDGAEPLSPALPWPEWPGATTQAPPNPSAPAQPEALEGAPETLESGASLPEAPEGTDAGDEEPEAASGEYELDGESPAGRPPKPTLH
;
A
#
# COMPACT_ATOMS: atom_id res chain seq x y z
N MET A 1 -18.15 -14.94 22.34
CA MET A 1 -19.04 -14.66 21.19
C MET A 1 -19.70 -13.28 21.31
N LEU A 2 -20.46 -12.96 22.36
CA LEU A 2 -21.09 -11.62 22.50
C LEU A 2 -20.12 -10.43 22.70
N ARG A 3 -18.96 -10.65 23.33
CA ARG A 3 -17.95 -9.59 23.57
C ARG A 3 -17.15 -9.20 22.31
N LEU A 4 -17.11 -10.06 21.29
CA LEU A 4 -16.44 -9.76 20.01
C LEU A 4 -17.33 -8.89 19.10
N PHE A 5 -18.65 -9.03 19.23
CA PHE A 5 -19.64 -8.26 18.47
C PHE A 5 -19.80 -6.83 18.99
N ALA A 6 -19.64 -6.62 20.30
CA ALA A 6 -19.63 -5.29 20.90
C ALA A 6 -18.40 -4.46 20.49
N PHE A 7 -17.23 -5.10 20.33
CA PHE A 7 -16.01 -4.44 19.83
C PHE A 7 -16.15 -4.07 18.34
N LEU A 8 -16.89 -4.85 17.56
CA LEU A 8 -17.18 -4.57 16.15
C LEU A 8 -18.17 -3.40 15.97
N MET A 9 -19.14 -3.23 16.88
CA MET A 9 -20.08 -2.11 16.85
C MET A 9 -19.48 -0.79 17.35
N MET A 10 -18.44 -0.84 18.20
CA MET A 10 -17.73 0.36 18.66
C MET A 10 -16.75 0.92 17.60
N LEU A 11 -16.36 0.09 16.63
CA LEU A 11 -15.63 0.48 15.42
C LEU A 11 -16.52 1.09 14.31
N LEU A 12 -17.85 1.11 14.52
CA LEU A 12 -18.85 1.65 13.59
C LEU A 12 -19.48 2.97 14.07
N ALA A 13 -19.06 3.50 15.22
CA ALA A 13 -19.49 4.81 15.70
C ALA A 13 -18.55 5.89 15.16
N SER A 14 -18.94 6.53 14.05
CA SER A 14 -18.28 7.73 13.53
C SER A 14 -18.39 8.87 14.56
N PRO A 15 -17.29 9.53 14.95
CA PRO A 15 -17.39 10.81 15.66
C PRO A 15 -18.00 11.84 14.72
N GLY A 16 -18.93 12.65 15.26
CA GLY A 16 -19.67 13.67 14.53
C GLY A 16 -18.75 14.62 13.77
N ALA A 17 -19.11 14.84 12.51
CA ALA A 17 -18.46 15.78 11.61
C ALA A 17 -18.60 17.21 12.15
N PHE A 18 -17.48 17.81 12.57
CA PHE A 18 -17.32 19.25 12.54
C PHE A 18 -17.00 19.66 11.10
N ALA A 19 -17.74 20.63 10.59
CA ALA A 19 -17.60 21.14 9.23
C ALA A 19 -16.18 21.66 8.98
N GLN A 20 -15.47 21.00 8.07
CA GLN A 20 -14.28 21.49 7.40
C GLN A 20 -14.48 21.29 5.90
N ASP A 21 -14.21 22.34 5.12
CA ASP A 21 -14.38 22.41 3.65
C ASP A 21 -13.98 21.11 2.94
N GLU A 22 -14.93 20.51 2.22
CA GLU A 22 -14.74 19.25 1.50
C GLU A 22 -13.96 19.47 0.20
N GLY A 23 -12.64 19.23 0.24
CA GLY A 23 -11.86 18.87 -0.94
C GLY A 23 -11.92 17.35 -1.20
N PRO A 24 -11.66 16.89 -2.44
CA PRO A 24 -11.59 15.46 -2.75
C PRO A 24 -10.56 14.76 -1.85
N ARG A 25 -10.79 13.50 -1.46
CA ARG A 25 -9.87 12.73 -0.61
C ARG A 25 -9.09 11.73 -1.46
N GLY A 26 -7.80 12.00 -1.65
CA GLY A 26 -6.81 11.15 -2.34
C GLY A 26 -5.46 11.86 -2.33
N ILE A 27 -4.35 11.16 -2.54
CA ILE A 27 -2.99 11.77 -2.58
C ILE A 27 -2.92 12.87 -3.67
N HIS A 28 -3.68 12.67 -4.76
CA HIS A 28 -3.85 13.61 -5.88
C HIS A 28 -4.71 14.85 -5.55
N ALA A 29 -5.30 14.94 -4.35
CA ALA A 29 -6.13 16.07 -3.95
C ALA A 29 -5.34 17.27 -3.45
N THR A 30 -4.01 17.26 -3.63
CA THR A 30 -3.10 18.30 -3.18
C THR A 30 -2.38 19.00 -4.35
N GLU A 31 -2.65 18.61 -5.60
CA GLU A 31 -1.95 19.10 -6.80
C GLU A 31 -2.92 19.77 -7.79
N ALA A 32 -2.49 20.89 -8.38
CA ALA A 32 -3.33 21.66 -9.28
C ALA A 32 -2.55 22.10 -10.53
N VAL A 33 -3.15 21.91 -11.71
CA VAL A 33 -2.55 22.30 -12.99
C VAL A 33 -3.44 23.35 -13.65
N VAL A 34 -2.86 24.50 -13.99
CA VAL A 34 -3.58 25.59 -14.66
C VAL A 34 -3.14 25.66 -16.12
N THR A 35 -4.04 25.28 -17.03
CA THR A 35 -3.77 25.17 -18.47
C THR A 35 -4.12 26.43 -19.26
N ASP A 36 -5.05 27.25 -18.79
CA ASP A 36 -5.54 28.46 -19.49
C ASP A 36 -5.06 29.76 -18.84
N SER A 37 -3.73 29.92 -18.74
CA SER A 37 -3.14 31.20 -18.34
C SER A 37 -2.56 31.89 -19.56
N ALA A 38 -3.06 33.10 -19.85
CA ALA A 38 -2.53 33.93 -20.93
C ALA A 38 -1.01 34.11 -20.76
N LEU A 39 -0.24 33.86 -21.83
CA LEU A 39 1.23 33.97 -21.87
C LEU A 39 1.70 35.43 -21.80
N VAL A 40 1.40 36.09 -20.69
CA VAL A 40 1.83 37.46 -20.39
C VAL A 40 3.16 37.40 -19.62
N PRO A 41 4.13 38.29 -19.90
CA PRO A 41 5.31 38.42 -19.07
C PRO A 41 4.92 38.72 -17.62
N HIS A 42 5.36 37.88 -16.70
CA HIS A 42 5.03 38.00 -15.28
C HIS A 42 6.16 38.66 -14.51
N ALA A 43 5.82 39.59 -13.63
CA ALA A 43 6.80 40.21 -12.74
C ALA A 43 7.27 39.21 -11.67
N ARG A 44 8.53 39.33 -11.27
CA ARG A 44 9.08 38.57 -10.13
C ARG A 44 8.28 38.91 -8.86
N PRO A 45 7.76 37.91 -8.11
CA PRO A 45 7.00 38.20 -6.90
C PRO A 45 7.84 38.93 -5.85
N ALA A 46 7.25 39.92 -5.17
CA ALA A 46 7.95 40.78 -4.21
C ALA A 46 8.49 40.03 -2.98
N ILE A 47 7.89 38.89 -2.63
CA ILE A 47 8.29 38.06 -1.48
C ILE A 47 9.57 37.24 -1.74
N VAL A 48 10.01 37.16 -2.99
CA VAL A 48 11.21 36.39 -3.35
C VAL A 48 12.44 37.04 -2.72
N ALA A 49 13.12 36.29 -1.85
CA ALA A 49 14.32 36.74 -1.15
C ALA A 49 15.62 36.34 -1.85
N GLY A 50 15.58 35.30 -2.68
CA GLY A 50 16.76 34.81 -3.39
C GLY A 50 16.43 34.02 -4.66
N GLU A 51 17.48 33.70 -5.41
CA GLU A 51 17.40 32.97 -6.66
C GLU A 51 18.62 32.06 -6.81
N LEU A 52 18.38 30.83 -7.24
CA LEU A 52 19.42 29.87 -7.62
C LEU A 52 19.22 29.49 -9.08
N LYS A 53 20.30 29.47 -9.85
CA LYS A 53 20.29 29.04 -11.25
C LYS A 53 21.02 27.73 -11.40
N THR A 54 20.43 26.85 -12.20
CA THR A 54 21.05 25.63 -12.70
C THR A 54 21.15 25.74 -14.22
N GLN A 55 21.44 24.64 -14.92
CA GLN A 55 21.53 24.65 -16.38
C GLN A 55 20.15 24.88 -17.02
N ARG A 56 19.11 24.27 -16.46
CA ARG A 56 17.77 24.16 -17.04
C ARG A 56 16.66 24.66 -16.12
N PHE A 57 17.00 25.13 -14.92
CA PHE A 57 16.06 25.67 -13.95
C PHE A 57 16.49 27.00 -13.34
N VAL A 58 15.50 27.82 -13.01
CA VAL A 58 15.62 28.99 -12.11
C VAL A 58 14.77 28.70 -10.88
N ILE A 59 15.37 28.70 -9.70
CA ILE A 59 14.66 28.45 -8.43
C ILE A 59 14.55 29.77 -7.68
N LEU A 60 13.36 30.34 -7.64
CA LEU A 60 13.02 31.50 -6.83
C LEU A 60 12.56 31.03 -5.45
N HIS A 61 13.06 31.64 -4.38
CA HIS A 61 12.68 31.21 -3.04
C HIS A 61 12.48 32.37 -2.07
N THR A 62 11.60 32.17 -1.09
CA THR A 62 11.48 33.06 0.07
C THR A 62 12.66 32.85 1.02
N ALA A 63 12.80 33.73 2.02
CA ALA A 63 13.88 33.63 3.00
C ALA A 63 13.86 32.30 3.76
N LYS A 64 12.66 31.80 4.12
CA LYS A 64 12.48 30.54 4.86
C LYS A 64 12.77 29.31 4.01
N ALA A 65 12.52 29.39 2.70
CA ALA A 65 12.71 28.27 1.76
C ALA A 65 14.17 28.11 1.28
N ALA A 66 15.13 28.94 1.70
CA ALA A 66 16.50 28.95 1.18
C ALA A 66 17.26 27.62 1.38
N GLY A 67 16.94 26.85 2.43
CA GLY A 67 17.51 25.52 2.65
C GLY A 67 17.03 24.52 1.59
N ALA A 68 15.70 24.40 1.46
CA ALA A 68 15.05 23.53 0.47
C ALA A 68 15.45 23.88 -0.96
N ALA A 69 15.56 25.18 -1.29
CA ALA A 69 15.99 25.64 -2.61
C ALA A 69 17.40 25.14 -2.97
N ARG A 70 18.35 25.17 -2.02
CA ARG A 70 19.71 24.65 -2.24
C ARG A 70 19.73 23.13 -2.41
N ALA A 71 18.95 22.41 -1.60
CA ALA A 71 18.82 20.96 -1.74
C ALA A 71 18.23 20.59 -3.11
N LEU A 72 17.15 21.27 -3.52
CA LEU A 72 16.51 21.06 -4.83
C LEU A 72 17.46 21.33 -5.99
N ALA A 73 18.22 22.44 -5.95
CA ALA A 73 19.18 22.81 -6.98
C ALA A 73 20.23 21.70 -7.23
N GLY A 74 20.58 20.92 -6.21
CA GLY A 74 21.54 19.83 -6.32
C GLY A 74 21.03 18.57 -7.04
N GLN A 75 19.71 18.40 -7.17
CA GLN A 75 19.09 17.18 -7.70
C GLN A 75 18.20 17.39 -8.94
N ILE A 76 17.66 18.60 -9.13
CA ILE A 76 16.59 18.85 -10.12
C ILE A 76 17.01 18.58 -11.57
N GLU A 77 18.29 18.75 -11.89
CA GLU A 77 18.82 18.45 -13.22
C GLU A 77 18.72 16.95 -13.56
N GLY A 78 19.04 16.08 -12.60
CA GLY A 78 18.91 14.63 -12.77
C GLY A 78 17.46 14.20 -12.90
N VAL A 79 16.52 14.94 -12.29
CA VAL A 79 15.08 14.70 -12.49
C VAL A 79 14.72 14.96 -13.95
N ARG A 80 15.11 16.10 -14.52
CA ARG A 80 14.88 16.42 -15.93
C ARG A 80 15.55 15.43 -16.89
N ASP A 81 16.75 14.94 -16.56
CA ASP A 81 17.42 13.90 -17.34
C ASP A 81 16.60 12.60 -17.39
N ALA A 82 15.95 12.22 -16.29
CA ALA A 82 15.07 11.05 -16.27
C ALA A 82 13.84 11.23 -17.19
N PHE A 83 13.27 12.44 -17.23
CA PHE A 83 12.20 12.76 -18.20
C PHE A 83 12.69 12.64 -19.64
N GLY A 84 13.84 13.24 -19.96
CA GLY A 84 14.42 13.16 -21.31
C GLY A 84 14.74 11.73 -21.73
N ALA A 85 15.22 10.90 -20.79
CA ALA A 85 15.49 9.49 -21.03
C ALA A 85 14.22 8.67 -21.31
N MET A 86 13.10 9.00 -20.65
CA MET A 86 11.81 8.32 -20.85
C MET A 86 11.12 8.79 -22.13
N LEU A 87 10.95 10.11 -22.30
CA LEU A 87 10.27 10.74 -23.44
C LEU A 87 11.09 10.65 -24.74
N GLY A 88 12.40 10.39 -24.64
CA GLY A 88 13.32 10.43 -25.78
C GLY A 88 13.60 11.84 -26.32
N ARG A 89 12.99 12.87 -25.74
CA ARG A 89 13.16 14.29 -26.09
C ARG A 89 13.21 15.11 -24.81
N ASP A 90 14.06 16.13 -24.81
CA ASP A 90 14.02 17.20 -23.81
C ASP A 90 13.07 18.31 -24.29
N TRP A 91 12.55 19.14 -23.37
CA TRP A 91 11.70 20.28 -23.70
C TRP A 91 12.53 21.57 -23.79
N PRO A 92 12.10 22.59 -24.57
CA PRO A 92 12.87 23.83 -24.68
C PRO A 92 12.78 24.67 -23.40
N GLY A 93 13.67 25.66 -23.24
CA GLY A 93 13.55 26.69 -22.21
C GLY A 93 14.00 26.28 -20.82
N THR A 94 13.70 27.15 -19.86
CA THR A 94 14.15 27.08 -18.47
C THR A 94 12.93 27.08 -17.57
N THR A 95 12.77 25.99 -16.81
CA THR A 95 11.64 25.86 -15.88
C THR A 95 11.92 26.67 -14.61
N GLU A 96 10.99 27.55 -14.26
CA GLU A 96 11.03 28.33 -13.03
C GLU A 96 10.32 27.57 -11.91
N ILE A 97 10.99 27.37 -10.78
CA ILE A 97 10.41 26.76 -9.58
C ILE A 97 10.36 27.81 -8.49
N ARG A 98 9.17 28.06 -7.93
CA ARG A 98 8.93 29.02 -6.86
C ARG A 98 8.68 28.28 -5.54
N LEU A 99 9.53 28.54 -4.55
CA LEU A 99 9.48 27.87 -3.24
C LEU A 99 9.15 28.88 -2.13
N GLY A 100 8.08 28.59 -1.39
CA GLY A 100 7.67 29.33 -0.19
C GLY A 100 7.35 28.37 0.94
N VAL A 101 7.32 28.85 2.18
CA VAL A 101 6.97 28.04 3.35
C VAL A 101 5.55 28.38 3.79
N GLY A 102 4.67 27.38 3.74
CA GLY A 102 3.28 27.50 4.14
C GLY A 102 2.41 28.34 3.21
N ARG A 103 1.12 28.39 3.56
CA ARG A 103 0.07 28.86 2.66
C ARG A 103 0.23 30.31 2.18
N GLN A 104 0.58 31.23 3.09
CA GLN A 104 0.71 32.65 2.75
C GLN A 104 1.81 32.90 1.72
N GLU A 105 2.96 32.23 1.86
CA GLU A 105 4.08 32.37 0.93
C GLU A 105 3.78 31.69 -0.40
N PHE A 106 3.12 30.51 -0.36
CA PHE A 106 2.66 29.80 -1.55
C PHE A 106 1.72 30.65 -2.41
N GLU A 107 0.70 31.28 -1.80
CA GLU A 107 -0.21 32.19 -2.51
C GLU A 107 0.50 33.43 -3.05
N ALA A 108 1.42 34.02 -2.27
CA ALA A 108 2.16 35.20 -2.70
C ALA A 108 3.13 34.95 -3.86
N LEU A 109 3.51 33.68 -4.10
CA LEU A 109 4.34 33.26 -5.22
C LEU A 109 3.53 32.95 -6.49
N ALA A 110 2.20 32.86 -6.40
CA ALA A 110 1.35 32.48 -7.54
C ALA A 110 1.34 33.53 -8.64
N LEU A 111 0.94 33.12 -9.85
CA LEU A 111 0.74 34.07 -10.93
C LEU A 111 -0.48 34.97 -10.65
N PRO A 112 -0.45 36.24 -11.08
CA PRO A 112 -1.63 37.10 -11.02
C PRO A 112 -2.77 36.48 -11.86
N GLY A 113 -4.00 36.46 -11.34
CA GLY A 113 -5.17 35.96 -12.08
C GLY A 113 -6.07 35.02 -11.30
N GLY A 114 -5.64 34.52 -10.14
CA GLY A 114 -6.49 33.69 -9.27
C GLY A 114 -5.73 33.23 -8.03
N LYS A 115 -6.46 32.97 -6.95
CA LYS A 115 -5.86 32.33 -5.78
C LYS A 115 -5.68 30.84 -6.07
N PRO A 116 -4.52 30.24 -5.77
CA PRO A 116 -4.37 28.80 -5.80
C PRO A 116 -5.49 28.11 -5.01
N PRO A 117 -5.96 26.91 -5.39
CA PRO A 117 -6.93 26.16 -4.59
C PRO A 117 -6.43 25.96 -3.16
N GLY A 118 -7.32 26.03 -2.15
CA GLY A 118 -6.95 26.00 -0.73
C GLY A 118 -6.23 24.72 -0.29
N TRP A 119 -6.50 23.61 -0.98
CA TRP A 119 -5.93 22.30 -0.74
C TRP A 119 -4.58 22.08 -1.46
N ALA A 120 -4.20 22.95 -2.40
CA ALA A 120 -3.02 22.75 -3.24
C ALA A 120 -1.71 22.98 -2.45
N VAL A 121 -0.84 21.98 -2.44
CA VAL A 121 0.54 22.02 -1.91
C VAL A 121 1.58 22.20 -3.02
N ALA A 122 1.19 21.91 -4.27
CA ALA A 122 1.93 22.26 -5.48
C ALA A 122 0.98 22.76 -6.57
N LEU A 123 1.52 23.54 -7.51
CA LEU A 123 0.77 24.11 -8.61
C LEU A 123 1.66 24.30 -9.84
N ALA A 124 1.29 23.72 -10.97
CA ALA A 124 1.96 23.95 -12.25
C ALA A 124 1.19 24.91 -13.16
N TYR A 125 1.97 25.73 -13.87
CA TYR A 125 1.54 26.51 -15.03
C TYR A 125 2.33 26.05 -16.25
N PRO A 126 1.90 24.96 -16.93
CA PRO A 126 2.67 24.36 -18.02
C PRO A 126 3.05 25.34 -19.12
N GLY A 127 2.12 26.20 -19.55
CA GLY A 127 2.37 27.21 -20.58
C GLY A 127 3.47 28.22 -20.21
N HIS A 128 3.64 28.51 -18.92
CA HIS A 128 4.64 29.46 -18.41
C HIS A 128 5.95 28.80 -17.96
N GLN A 129 6.04 27.47 -17.97
CA GLN A 129 7.15 26.73 -17.38
C GLN A 129 7.36 27.05 -15.89
N ILE A 130 6.29 27.35 -15.15
CA ILE A 130 6.36 27.69 -13.73
C ILE A 130 5.77 26.57 -12.89
N ILE A 131 6.46 26.20 -11.82
CA ILE A 131 5.95 25.32 -10.76
C ILE A 131 6.07 26.04 -9.42
N LEU A 132 5.02 26.00 -8.63
CA LEU A 132 5.00 26.43 -7.24
C LEU A 132 4.98 25.22 -6.34
N LEU A 133 5.78 25.22 -5.27
CA LEU A 133 5.70 24.21 -4.22
C LEU A 133 5.82 24.85 -2.84
N ASP A 134 5.12 24.25 -1.87
CA ASP A 134 5.48 24.43 -0.47
C ASP A 134 6.83 23.74 -0.20
N ALA A 135 7.82 24.52 0.24
CA ALA A 135 9.16 24.05 0.54
C ALA A 135 9.19 22.97 1.64
N LEU A 136 8.18 22.94 2.53
CA LEU A 136 8.06 21.90 3.55
C LEU A 136 7.75 20.53 2.95
N SER A 137 6.97 20.49 1.85
CA SER A 137 6.64 19.22 1.17
C SER A 137 7.89 18.52 0.66
N LEU A 138 8.90 19.27 0.17
CA LEU A 138 10.16 18.73 -0.34
C LEU A 138 11.00 18.00 0.73
N SER A 139 10.71 18.21 2.01
CA SER A 139 11.37 17.52 3.12
C SER A 139 10.63 16.24 3.53
N ASP A 140 9.40 16.06 3.04
CA ASP A 140 8.58 14.87 3.25
C ASP A 140 8.80 13.84 2.12
N THR A 141 8.32 12.61 2.30
CA THR A 141 8.42 11.56 1.27
C THR A 141 7.62 11.90 0.02
N GLU A 142 6.55 12.67 0.15
CA GLU A 142 5.62 12.99 -0.93
C GLU A 142 6.07 14.17 -1.80
N GLY A 143 6.85 15.13 -1.29
CA GLY A 143 7.22 16.33 -2.07
C GLY A 143 8.04 16.06 -3.34
N PRO A 144 9.06 15.18 -3.31
CA PRO A 144 9.78 14.80 -4.53
C PRO A 144 8.87 14.12 -5.58
N THR A 145 7.88 13.36 -5.14
CA THR A 145 6.84 12.73 -5.96
C THR A 145 5.98 13.81 -6.60
N THR A 146 5.38 14.69 -5.81
CA THR A 146 4.58 15.81 -6.31
C THR A 146 5.34 16.70 -7.28
N LEU A 147 6.60 17.04 -6.99
CA LEU A 147 7.42 17.82 -7.92
C LEU A 147 7.59 17.13 -9.28
N ARG A 148 7.83 15.81 -9.28
CA ARG A 148 7.95 15.03 -10.53
C ARG A 148 6.63 15.03 -11.28
N HIS A 149 5.51 14.88 -10.59
CA HIS A 149 4.18 14.94 -11.20
C HIS A 149 3.97 16.30 -11.91
N GLU A 150 4.17 17.40 -11.20
CA GLU A 150 4.00 18.75 -11.76
C GLU A 150 4.99 19.07 -12.89
N LEU A 151 6.23 18.56 -12.78
CA LEU A 151 7.22 18.71 -13.84
C LEU A 151 6.84 17.94 -15.11
N ALA A 152 6.10 16.84 -14.99
CA ALA A 152 5.57 16.11 -16.15
C ALA A 152 4.59 16.95 -16.94
N HIS A 153 3.67 17.63 -16.25
CA HIS A 153 2.70 18.53 -16.89
C HIS A 153 3.41 19.69 -17.58
N VAL A 154 4.43 20.28 -16.94
CA VAL A 154 5.27 21.31 -17.59
C VAL A 154 5.99 20.75 -18.81
N ALA A 155 6.64 19.60 -18.69
CA ALA A 155 7.39 19.00 -19.79
C ALA A 155 6.48 18.72 -20.99
N LEU A 156 5.35 18.06 -20.77
CA LEU A 156 4.40 17.74 -21.83
C LEU A 156 3.78 19.00 -22.44
N GLY A 157 3.34 19.96 -21.62
CA GLY A 157 2.76 21.22 -22.09
C GLY A 157 3.73 22.08 -22.91
N GLN A 158 5.03 21.90 -22.73
CA GLN A 158 6.08 22.56 -23.53
C GLN A 158 6.45 21.78 -24.81
N LEU A 159 6.20 20.48 -24.83
CA LEU A 159 6.42 19.65 -26.01
C LEU A 159 5.25 19.76 -26.99
N ALA A 160 4.01 19.72 -26.50
CA ALA A 160 2.79 19.92 -27.29
C ALA A 160 1.59 20.21 -26.39
N LYS A 161 0.45 20.60 -26.98
CA LYS A 161 -0.79 20.87 -26.25
C LYS A 161 -1.81 19.74 -26.33
N ASP A 162 -1.83 19.02 -27.45
CA ASP A 162 -2.89 18.08 -27.80
C ASP A 162 -2.55 16.65 -27.36
N TRP A 163 -2.34 16.48 -26.05
CA TRP A 163 -2.10 15.18 -25.42
C TRP A 163 -3.40 14.59 -24.86
N PRO A 164 -3.72 13.31 -25.12
CA PRO A 164 -4.78 12.62 -24.41
C PRO A 164 -4.54 12.67 -22.90
N ARG A 165 -5.59 12.88 -22.12
CA ARG A 165 -5.46 13.05 -20.67
C ARG A 165 -4.83 11.82 -20.01
N TRP A 166 -5.23 10.61 -20.39
CA TRP A 166 -4.58 9.38 -19.90
C TRP A 166 -3.07 9.39 -20.13
N PHE A 167 -2.58 9.95 -21.23
CA PHE A 167 -1.14 9.97 -21.51
C PHE A 167 -0.43 10.99 -20.61
N GLN A 168 -1.02 12.17 -20.43
CA GLN A 168 -0.47 13.21 -19.53
C GLN A 168 -0.35 12.68 -18.09
N GLU A 169 -1.45 12.16 -17.57
CA GLU A 169 -1.53 11.62 -16.21
C GLU A 169 -0.67 10.35 -16.07
N GLY A 170 -0.65 9.50 -17.10
CA GLY A 170 0.17 8.30 -17.13
C GLY A 170 1.66 8.61 -17.08
N VAL A 171 2.14 9.62 -17.81
CA VAL A 171 3.54 10.07 -17.75
C VAL A 171 3.87 10.67 -16.39
N ALA A 172 2.98 11.52 -15.85
CA ALA A 172 3.14 12.11 -14.53
C ALA A 172 3.27 11.04 -13.46
N GLN A 173 2.38 10.06 -13.45
CA GLN A 173 2.37 8.92 -12.52
C GLN A 173 3.51 7.92 -12.73
N ASN A 174 3.96 7.73 -13.98
CA ASN A 174 5.01 6.76 -14.27
C ASN A 174 6.34 7.18 -13.64
N LEU A 175 6.62 8.48 -13.64
CA LEU A 175 7.90 9.06 -13.23
C LEU A 175 8.00 9.37 -11.73
N THR A 176 6.93 9.18 -10.96
CA THR A 176 6.84 9.41 -9.52
C THR A 176 7.09 8.16 -8.67
N ASP A 177 7.50 7.04 -9.27
CA ASP A 177 7.60 5.71 -8.65
C ASP A 177 6.27 5.16 -8.06
N GLU A 178 5.17 5.93 -8.16
CA GLU A 178 3.81 5.51 -7.75
C GLU A 178 3.33 4.27 -8.49
N ARG A 179 3.86 3.97 -9.67
CA ARG A 179 3.62 2.71 -10.40
C ARG A 179 3.93 1.45 -9.58
N TYR A 180 4.80 1.55 -8.58
CA TYR A 180 5.13 0.44 -7.68
C TYR A 180 4.41 0.53 -6.33
N SER A 181 3.57 1.55 -6.13
CA SER A 181 2.80 1.70 -4.91
C SER A 181 1.81 0.55 -4.76
N VAL A 182 1.56 0.17 -3.50
CA VAL A 182 0.53 -0.81 -3.16
C VAL A 182 -0.84 -0.33 -3.63
N ALA A 183 -1.09 0.98 -3.59
CA ALA A 183 -2.32 1.61 -4.07
C ALA A 183 -2.54 1.34 -5.56
N HIS A 184 -1.58 1.66 -6.44
CA HIS A 184 -1.68 1.40 -7.88
C HIS A 184 -1.85 -0.08 -8.19
N TYR A 185 -1.09 -0.93 -7.51
CA TYR A 185 -1.24 -2.37 -7.66
C TYR A 185 -2.66 -2.81 -7.28
N SER A 186 -3.20 -2.33 -6.16
CA SER A 186 -4.55 -2.67 -5.68
C SER A 186 -5.65 -2.17 -6.62
N ALA A 187 -5.46 -0.98 -7.22
CA ALA A 187 -6.38 -0.42 -8.19
C ALA A 187 -6.40 -1.27 -9.48
N LEU A 188 -5.24 -1.63 -10.02
CA LEU A 188 -5.15 -2.53 -11.19
C LEU A 188 -5.71 -3.92 -10.88
N PHE A 189 -5.44 -4.45 -9.69
CA PHE A 189 -6.01 -5.72 -9.26
C PHE A 189 -7.55 -5.69 -9.23
N ARG A 190 -8.13 -4.64 -8.64
CA ARG A 190 -9.58 -4.43 -8.65
C ARG A 190 -10.11 -4.28 -10.07
N ALA A 191 -9.46 -3.49 -10.92
CA ALA A 191 -9.85 -3.28 -12.30
C ALA A 191 -9.92 -4.62 -13.07
N VAL A 192 -8.92 -5.49 -12.90
CA VAL A 192 -8.87 -6.81 -13.55
C VAL A 192 -9.94 -7.75 -12.99
N THR A 193 -10.07 -7.84 -11.66
CA THR A 193 -11.01 -8.78 -11.02
C THR A 193 -12.47 -8.39 -11.17
N GLN A 194 -12.75 -7.10 -11.37
CA GLN A 194 -14.10 -6.57 -11.55
C GLN A 194 -14.44 -6.27 -13.01
N GLU A 195 -13.52 -6.58 -13.95
CA GLU A 195 -13.66 -6.27 -15.38
C GLU A 195 -13.92 -4.77 -15.65
N ARG A 196 -13.29 -3.89 -14.85
CA ARG A 196 -13.41 -2.42 -14.91
C ARG A 196 -12.17 -1.75 -15.53
N VAL A 197 -11.51 -2.40 -16.48
CA VAL A 197 -10.39 -1.82 -17.22
C VAL A 197 -10.95 -0.94 -18.34
N PHE A 198 -10.69 0.36 -18.29
CA PHE A 198 -11.18 1.35 -19.25
C PHE A 198 -10.51 1.19 -20.62
N HIS A 199 -11.15 1.67 -21.68
CA HIS A 199 -10.47 1.90 -22.95
C HIS A 199 -9.73 3.24 -22.91
N PHE A 200 -8.55 3.34 -23.53
CA PHE A 200 -7.79 4.60 -23.50
C PHE A 200 -8.42 5.71 -24.34
N GLU A 201 -9.20 5.34 -25.36
CA GLU A 201 -10.02 6.28 -26.13
C GLU A 201 -11.04 7.00 -25.23
N ASP A 202 -11.66 6.29 -24.28
CA ASP A 202 -12.62 6.86 -23.32
C ASP A 202 -11.93 7.79 -22.28
N LEU A 203 -10.62 7.62 -22.06
CA LEU A 203 -9.82 8.43 -21.13
C LEU A 203 -9.04 9.54 -21.82
N ALA A 204 -9.28 9.77 -23.12
CA ALA A 204 -8.57 10.78 -23.89
C ALA A 204 -9.00 12.21 -23.53
N GLU A 205 -10.32 12.44 -23.40
CA GLU A 205 -10.90 13.74 -23.06
C GLU A 205 -11.65 13.70 -21.73
N ASP A 206 -12.41 12.62 -21.50
CA ASP A 206 -13.26 12.45 -20.32
C ASP A 206 -12.60 11.58 -19.25
N TRP A 207 -13.03 11.74 -18.00
CA TRP A 207 -12.58 10.92 -16.87
C TRP A 207 -13.75 10.49 -15.99
N PRO A 208 -13.61 9.36 -15.27
CA PRO A 208 -14.63 8.91 -14.34
C PRO A 208 -14.80 9.90 -13.18
N ASP A 209 -16.04 10.03 -12.68
CA ASP A 209 -16.36 10.87 -11.52
C ASP A 209 -16.20 10.13 -10.18
N VAL A 210 -16.26 8.79 -10.22
CA VAL A 210 -16.21 7.96 -9.01
C VAL A 210 -14.76 7.85 -8.54
N PRO A 211 -14.43 8.20 -7.29
CA PRO A 211 -13.03 8.19 -6.80
C PRO A 211 -12.30 6.87 -7.03
N ALA A 212 -12.99 5.76 -6.81
CA ALA A 212 -12.43 4.42 -6.98
C ALA A 212 -12.12 4.06 -8.45
N ASP A 213 -12.83 4.67 -9.40
CA ASP A 213 -12.61 4.53 -10.84
C ASP A 213 -11.54 5.52 -11.33
N VAL A 214 -11.44 6.71 -10.72
CA VAL A 214 -10.35 7.67 -10.93
C VAL A 214 -9.00 7.05 -10.58
N GLU A 215 -8.90 6.38 -9.44
CA GLU A 215 -7.69 5.63 -9.04
C GLU A 215 -7.32 4.55 -10.08
N ILE A 216 -8.31 3.86 -10.65
CA ILE A 216 -8.08 2.87 -11.70
C ILE A 216 -7.55 3.56 -12.96
N ALA A 217 -8.15 4.66 -13.39
CA ALA A 217 -7.73 5.41 -14.57
C ALA A 217 -6.28 5.90 -14.45
N TYR A 218 -5.88 6.45 -13.28
CA TYR A 218 -4.49 6.83 -13.00
C TYR A 218 -3.54 5.62 -13.07
N ALA A 219 -3.85 4.55 -12.33
CA ALA A 219 -2.99 3.38 -12.26
C ALA A 219 -2.83 2.68 -13.62
N GLN A 220 -3.92 2.56 -14.38
CA GLN A 220 -3.94 2.02 -15.74
C GLN A 220 -3.11 2.87 -16.70
N SER A 221 -3.29 4.19 -16.67
CA SER A 221 -2.53 5.13 -17.50
C SER A 221 -1.02 5.01 -17.25
N ALA A 222 -0.62 5.00 -15.98
CA ALA A 222 0.78 4.86 -15.58
C ALA A 222 1.40 3.54 -16.04
N ALA A 223 0.64 2.44 -15.88
CA ALA A 223 1.07 1.10 -16.26
C ALA A 223 1.17 0.92 -17.78
N PHE A 224 0.29 1.55 -18.55
CA PHE A 224 0.33 1.49 -20.01
C PHE A 224 1.46 2.33 -20.58
N VAL A 225 1.70 3.55 -20.06
CA VAL A 225 2.91 4.33 -20.41
C VAL A 225 4.18 3.53 -20.09
N ALA A 226 4.24 2.87 -18.92
CA ALA A 226 5.37 2.00 -18.57
C ALA A 226 5.57 0.87 -19.61
N TYR A 227 4.47 0.25 -20.02
CA TYR A 227 4.48 -0.82 -21.00
C TYR A 227 4.95 -0.35 -22.38
N LEU A 228 4.46 0.79 -22.87
CA LEU A 228 4.88 1.38 -24.14
C LEU A 228 6.39 1.69 -24.12
N THR A 229 6.87 2.37 -23.08
CA THR A 229 8.29 2.68 -22.92
C THR A 229 9.15 1.42 -22.80
N GLY A 230 8.70 0.41 -22.06
CA GLY A 230 9.42 -0.85 -21.90
C GLY A 230 9.48 -1.70 -23.17
N LYS A 231 8.40 -1.71 -23.96
CA LYS A 231 8.28 -2.51 -25.20
C LYS A 231 8.99 -1.85 -26.38
N HIS A 232 8.81 -0.54 -26.57
CA HIS A 232 9.27 0.18 -27.76
C HIS A 232 10.54 1.02 -27.53
N GLY A 233 10.87 1.29 -26.27
CA GLY A 233 12.03 2.09 -25.90
C GLY A 233 11.83 3.60 -26.10
N SER A 234 12.78 4.38 -25.59
CA SER A 234 12.72 5.84 -25.60
C SER A 234 12.84 6.46 -26.98
N HIS A 235 13.48 5.79 -27.95
CA HIS A 235 13.55 6.29 -29.31
C HIS A 235 12.16 6.38 -29.96
N ALA A 236 11.35 5.33 -29.83
CA ALA A 236 9.99 5.32 -30.33
C ALA A 236 9.11 6.34 -29.60
N MET A 237 9.26 6.47 -28.27
CA MET A 237 8.60 7.52 -27.50
C MET A 237 8.95 8.93 -28.03
N GLY A 238 10.21 9.15 -28.38
CA GLY A 238 10.65 10.41 -28.98
C GLY A 238 10.03 10.68 -30.35
N LEU A 239 9.72 9.66 -31.15
CA LEU A 239 8.99 9.79 -32.42
C LEU A 239 7.53 10.17 -32.19
N LEU A 240 6.89 9.63 -31.15
CA LEU A 240 5.54 10.06 -30.74
C LEU A 240 5.57 11.54 -30.39
N VAL A 241 6.53 11.96 -29.56
CA VAL A 241 6.70 13.36 -29.15
C VAL A 241 6.92 14.28 -30.34
N ASP A 242 7.77 13.89 -31.29
CA ASP A 242 8.01 14.71 -32.48
C ASP A 242 6.76 14.84 -33.36
N GLY A 243 5.97 13.77 -33.50
CA GLY A 243 4.72 13.78 -34.28
C GLY A 243 3.68 14.71 -33.68
N VAL A 244 3.40 14.59 -32.37
CA VAL A 244 2.42 15.45 -31.68
C VAL A 244 2.90 16.91 -31.67
N ARG A 245 4.21 17.16 -31.45
CA ARG A 245 4.78 18.52 -31.55
C ARG A 245 4.63 19.11 -32.96
N ALA A 246 4.64 18.29 -34.01
CA ALA A 246 4.42 18.73 -35.38
C ALA A 246 2.93 19.02 -35.70
N GLY A 247 2.03 18.85 -34.73
CA GLY A 247 0.59 19.06 -34.89
C GLY A 247 -0.14 17.89 -35.53
N GLU A 248 0.47 16.70 -35.56
CA GLU A 248 -0.22 15.49 -35.97
C GLU A 248 -1.22 15.05 -34.89
N PRO A 249 -2.41 14.55 -35.27
CA PRO A 249 -3.31 13.91 -34.30
C PRO A 249 -2.60 12.78 -33.54
N PHE A 250 -2.89 12.64 -32.25
CA PHE A 250 -2.16 11.73 -31.37
C PHE A 250 -2.12 10.30 -31.91
N GLU A 251 -3.24 9.77 -32.41
CA GLU A 251 -3.37 8.41 -32.95
C GLU A 251 -2.50 8.21 -34.19
N GLN A 252 -2.35 9.26 -35.02
CA GLN A 252 -1.47 9.23 -36.19
C GLN A 252 -0.01 9.20 -35.77
N ALA A 253 0.39 10.05 -34.83
CA ALA A 253 1.75 10.08 -34.28
C ALA A 253 2.08 8.74 -33.59
N PHE A 254 1.15 8.18 -32.81
CA PHE A 254 1.24 6.87 -32.18
C PHE A 254 1.48 5.76 -33.22
N GLY A 255 0.68 5.74 -34.29
CA GLY A 255 0.81 4.79 -35.39
C GLY A 255 2.19 4.80 -36.06
N LYS A 256 2.75 6.00 -36.26
CA LYS A 256 4.10 6.16 -36.84
C LYS A 256 5.20 5.73 -35.87
N ALA A 257 5.08 6.13 -34.61
CA ALA A 257 6.07 5.92 -33.57
C ALA A 257 6.20 4.44 -33.18
N PHE A 258 5.08 3.78 -32.89
CA PHE A 258 5.05 2.41 -32.39
C PHE A 258 4.77 1.36 -33.47
N ARG A 259 4.51 1.81 -34.72
CA ARG A 259 4.25 0.94 -35.89
C ARG A 259 3.00 0.06 -35.73
N THR A 260 2.05 0.53 -34.94
CA THR A 260 0.79 -0.15 -34.62
C THR A 260 -0.23 0.87 -34.10
N SER A 261 -1.51 0.52 -34.08
CA SER A 261 -2.57 1.37 -33.52
C SER A 261 -2.64 1.29 -31.99
N LEU A 262 -3.15 2.35 -31.36
CA LEU A 262 -3.45 2.39 -29.93
C LEU A 262 -4.30 1.20 -29.47
N LEU A 263 -5.39 0.91 -30.18
CA LEU A 263 -6.31 -0.20 -29.86
C LEU A 263 -5.60 -1.57 -29.82
N LEU A 264 -4.70 -1.85 -30.77
CA LEU A 264 -3.96 -3.11 -30.80
C LEU A 264 -2.94 -3.22 -29.66
N GLU A 265 -2.24 -2.13 -29.31
CA GLU A 265 -1.34 -2.11 -28.16
C GLU A 265 -2.10 -2.22 -26.84
N GLU A 266 -3.27 -1.58 -26.75
CA GLU A 266 -4.15 -1.72 -25.60
C GLU A 266 -4.61 -3.18 -25.43
N GLN A 267 -5.03 -3.85 -26.51
CA GLN A 267 -5.43 -5.25 -26.47
C GLN A 267 -4.29 -6.17 -26.01
N ASP A 268 -3.11 -6.04 -26.62
CA ASP A 268 -1.92 -6.82 -26.23
C ASP A 268 -1.52 -6.56 -24.76
N TRP A 269 -1.61 -5.31 -24.32
CA TRP A 269 -1.38 -4.96 -22.91
C TRP A 269 -2.41 -5.64 -21.99
N ARG A 270 -3.71 -5.55 -22.30
CA ARG A 270 -4.84 -6.10 -21.54
C ARG A 270 -4.78 -7.61 -21.37
N GLU A 271 -4.39 -8.35 -22.41
CA GLU A 271 -4.19 -9.80 -22.33
C GLU A 271 -3.14 -10.19 -21.27
N GLY A 272 -2.13 -9.33 -21.08
CA GLY A 272 -1.10 -9.51 -20.06
C GLY A 272 -1.49 -9.13 -18.63
N LEU A 273 -2.60 -8.39 -18.41
CA LEU A 273 -2.96 -7.90 -17.06
C LEU A 273 -3.34 -9.03 -16.11
N ALA A 274 -4.12 -10.01 -16.57
CA ALA A 274 -4.59 -11.11 -15.73
C ALA A 274 -3.43 -11.93 -15.16
N ALA A 275 -2.37 -12.14 -15.94
CA ALA A 275 -1.18 -12.86 -15.47
C ALA A 275 -0.37 -12.05 -14.43
N ARG A 276 -0.29 -10.72 -14.60
CA ARG A 276 0.53 -9.83 -13.74
C ARG A 276 -0.17 -9.44 -12.44
N TYR A 277 -1.48 -9.19 -12.52
CA TYR A 277 -2.28 -8.66 -11.41
C TYR A 277 -3.32 -9.67 -10.89
N GLY A 278 -3.75 -10.65 -11.68
CA GLY A 278 -4.82 -11.58 -11.32
C GLY A 278 -4.43 -12.75 -10.41
N TRP A 279 -3.19 -12.85 -9.92
CA TRP A 279 -2.74 -14.00 -9.12
C TRP A 279 -2.99 -13.86 -7.61
N LEU A 280 -3.24 -12.66 -7.07
CA LEU A 280 -3.52 -12.50 -5.64
C LEU A 280 -4.73 -13.28 -5.09
N PRO A 281 -5.85 -13.46 -5.81
CA PRO A 281 -6.95 -14.26 -5.28
C PRO A 281 -6.48 -15.69 -4.99
N LEU A 282 -5.42 -16.18 -5.64
CA LEU A 282 -4.88 -17.51 -5.36
C LEU A 282 -4.05 -17.54 -4.06
N THR A 283 -3.35 -16.46 -3.70
CA THR A 283 -2.49 -16.45 -2.48
C THR A 283 -3.19 -15.89 -1.25
N THR A 284 -4.19 -15.02 -1.41
CA THR A 284 -4.99 -14.45 -0.31
C THR A 284 -6.34 -15.12 -0.13
N SER A 285 -6.72 -16.06 -1.02
CA SER A 285 -7.94 -16.84 -0.83
C SER A 285 -7.86 -17.62 0.48
N SER A 286 -8.86 -17.42 1.34
CA SER A 286 -9.08 -18.26 2.51
C SER A 286 -9.14 -19.74 2.14
N ALA A 287 -9.52 -20.09 0.89
CA ALA A 287 -9.51 -21.46 0.42
C ALA A 287 -8.09 -22.05 0.32
N LEU A 288 -7.05 -21.26 0.02
CA LEU A 288 -5.66 -21.76 0.03
C LEU A 288 -5.17 -22.03 1.46
N LEU A 289 -5.56 -21.17 2.42
CA LEU A 289 -5.31 -21.41 3.84
C LEU A 289 -6.05 -22.66 4.32
N TRP A 290 -7.33 -22.82 3.96
CA TRP A 290 -8.10 -24.02 4.31
C TRP A 290 -7.59 -25.28 3.61
N LEU A 291 -7.12 -25.17 2.36
CA LEU A 291 -6.53 -26.30 1.62
C LEU A 291 -5.19 -26.72 2.22
N THR A 292 -4.30 -25.77 2.55
CA THR A 292 -3.04 -26.06 3.23
C THR A 292 -3.27 -26.65 4.62
N ALA A 293 -4.18 -26.08 5.41
CA ALA A 293 -4.59 -26.64 6.70
C ALA A 293 -5.16 -28.06 6.54
N SER A 294 -6.00 -28.31 5.54
CA SER A 294 -6.58 -29.63 5.26
C SER A 294 -5.50 -30.65 4.89
N VAL A 295 -4.55 -30.28 4.04
CA VAL A 295 -3.41 -31.14 3.67
C VAL A 295 -2.54 -31.46 4.89
N LEU A 296 -2.26 -30.48 5.74
CA LEU A 296 -1.52 -30.69 6.99
C LEU A 296 -2.29 -31.62 7.96
N CYS A 297 -3.60 -31.45 8.08
CA CYS A 297 -4.45 -32.34 8.88
C CYS A 297 -4.44 -33.77 8.34
N VAL A 298 -4.57 -33.97 7.02
CA VAL A 298 -4.50 -35.28 6.38
C VAL A 298 -3.12 -35.92 6.57
N ALA A 299 -2.04 -35.15 6.41
CA ALA A 299 -0.67 -35.63 6.63
C ALA A 299 -0.43 -36.00 8.10
N ALA A 300 -0.92 -35.21 9.05
CA ALA A 300 -0.84 -35.49 10.49
C ALA A 300 -1.66 -36.74 10.86
N PHE A 301 -2.86 -36.88 10.30
CA PHE A 301 -3.71 -38.06 10.48
C PHE A 301 -3.07 -39.32 9.89
N ALA A 302 -2.52 -39.24 8.68
CA ALA A 302 -1.81 -40.34 8.05
C ALA A 302 -0.54 -40.73 8.84
N ARG A 303 0.25 -39.76 9.33
CA ARG A 303 1.38 -40.03 10.24
C ARG A 303 0.92 -40.72 11.52
N ARG A 304 -0.16 -40.23 12.14
CA ARG A 304 -0.72 -40.81 13.38
C ARG A 304 -1.22 -42.23 13.15
N MET A 305 -1.88 -42.50 12.03
CA MET A 305 -2.34 -43.84 11.67
C MET A 305 -1.17 -44.79 11.42
N ARG A 306 -0.12 -44.34 10.72
CA ARG A 306 1.09 -45.14 10.51
C ARG A 306 1.81 -45.45 11.83
N GLN A 307 1.90 -44.48 12.75
CA GLN A 307 2.46 -44.69 14.08
C GLN A 307 1.63 -45.64 14.93
N LYS A 308 0.29 -45.52 14.90
CA LYS A 308 -0.61 -46.43 15.61
C LYS A 308 -0.49 -47.85 15.06
N SER A 309 -0.44 -48.02 13.74
CA SER A 309 -0.26 -49.33 13.11
C SER A 309 1.08 -49.98 13.51
N ALA A 310 2.17 -49.21 13.55
CA ALA A 310 3.48 -49.70 13.96
C ALA A 310 3.51 -50.14 15.44
N ARG A 311 2.83 -49.39 16.33
CA ARG A 311 2.71 -49.76 17.74
C ARG A 311 1.83 -51.01 17.96
N MET A 312 0.78 -51.18 17.16
CA MET A 312 -0.05 -52.38 17.21
C MET A 312 0.70 -53.63 16.73
N THR A 313 1.59 -53.50 15.75
CA THR A 313 2.43 -54.62 15.30
C THR A 313 3.49 -55.02 16.32
N GLU A 314 4.01 -54.05 17.08
CA GLU A 314 4.94 -54.29 18.18
C GLU A 314 4.27 -55.05 19.33
N LEU A 315 3.11 -54.56 19.82
CA LEU A 315 2.33 -55.24 20.85
C LEU A 315 1.91 -56.66 20.44
N ALA A 316 1.50 -56.85 19.19
CA ALA A 316 1.15 -58.18 18.69
C ALA A 316 2.36 -59.13 18.62
N ALA A 317 3.57 -58.60 18.43
CA ALA A 317 4.80 -59.39 18.46
C ALA A 317 5.22 -59.73 19.90
N GLU A 318 5.02 -58.81 20.85
CA GLU A 318 5.22 -59.04 22.29
C GLU A 318 4.26 -60.13 22.79
N ASP A 319 2.95 -59.99 22.53
CA ASP A 319 1.93 -60.99 22.91
C ASP A 319 2.26 -62.38 22.34
N ALA A 320 2.71 -62.44 21.07
CA ALA A 320 3.09 -63.70 20.44
C ALA A 320 4.36 -64.32 21.06
N ALA A 321 5.31 -63.50 21.51
CA ALA A 321 6.51 -63.95 22.19
C ALA A 321 6.20 -64.45 23.62
N GLU A 322 5.32 -63.76 24.34
CA GLU A 322 4.83 -64.18 25.65
C GLU A 322 4.06 -65.51 25.57
N ASP A 323 3.17 -65.66 24.59
CA ASP A 323 2.46 -66.92 24.34
C ASP A 323 3.41 -68.06 23.99
N ALA A 324 4.45 -67.81 23.20
CA ALA A 324 5.48 -68.79 22.89
C ALA A 324 6.28 -69.20 24.14
N ALA A 325 6.65 -68.23 24.99
CA ALA A 325 7.35 -68.48 26.24
C ALA A 325 6.48 -69.30 27.22
N LEU A 326 5.20 -68.98 27.34
CA LEU A 326 4.24 -69.73 28.15
C LEU A 326 4.08 -71.18 27.65
N ARG A 327 4.04 -71.39 26.33
CA ARG A 327 4.02 -72.74 25.75
C ARG A 327 5.30 -73.53 26.04
N LEU A 328 6.46 -72.90 25.96
CA LEU A 328 7.74 -73.53 26.30
C LEU A 328 7.82 -73.89 27.79
N LEU A 329 7.36 -73.00 28.68
CA LEU A 329 7.27 -73.28 30.12
C LEU A 329 6.27 -74.41 30.43
N ALA A 330 5.12 -74.44 29.76
CA ALA A 330 4.16 -75.52 29.88
C ALA A 330 4.74 -76.85 29.38
N ALA A 331 5.48 -76.85 28.26
CA ALA A 331 6.17 -78.03 27.74
C ALA A 331 7.30 -78.50 28.68
N ALA A 332 8.09 -77.59 29.25
CA ALA A 332 9.13 -77.91 30.23
C ALA A 332 8.53 -78.49 31.52
N ARG A 333 7.38 -77.97 31.97
CA ARG A 333 6.64 -78.50 33.13
C ARG A 333 6.04 -79.87 32.85
N ALA A 334 5.60 -80.13 31.62
CA ALA A 334 5.10 -81.44 31.18
C ALA A 334 6.22 -82.48 31.00
N ALA A 335 7.45 -82.04 30.70
CA ALA A 335 8.61 -82.93 30.52
C ALA A 335 9.12 -83.57 31.83
N GLY A 336 8.75 -83.03 33.00
CA GLY A 336 9.16 -83.55 34.31
C GLY A 336 10.68 -83.46 34.59
N PRO A 337 11.15 -83.58 35.84
CA PRO A 337 12.58 -83.57 36.13
C PRO A 337 13.26 -84.80 35.53
N VAL A 338 14.34 -84.58 34.78
CA VAL A 338 15.21 -85.63 34.26
C VAL A 338 15.79 -86.44 35.43
N PRO A 339 15.75 -87.78 35.42
CA PRO A 339 16.40 -88.59 36.44
C PRO A 339 17.91 -88.36 36.36
N VAL A 340 18.51 -87.88 37.45
CA VAL A 340 19.97 -87.82 37.58
C VAL A 340 20.41 -89.15 38.19
N ASP A 341 20.79 -90.11 37.34
CA ASP A 341 21.41 -91.35 37.79
C ASP A 341 22.87 -91.07 38.17
N GLY A 342 23.20 -91.21 39.46
CA GLY A 342 24.57 -91.09 39.97
C GLY A 342 24.70 -90.30 41.27
N ALA A 343 23.88 -90.60 42.28
CA ALA A 343 24.09 -90.12 43.65
C ALA A 343 24.90 -91.15 44.45
N GLU A 344 26.20 -90.92 44.65
CA GLU A 344 26.94 -91.50 45.78
C GLU A 344 26.60 -90.72 47.07
N PRO A 345 26.51 -91.40 48.24
CA PRO A 345 26.11 -90.75 49.47
C PRO A 345 27.33 -90.11 50.16
N LEU A 346 27.28 -88.80 50.40
CA LEU A 346 28.16 -88.13 51.37
C LEU A 346 27.32 -87.55 52.51
N SER A 347 27.50 -88.20 53.67
CA SER A 347 27.43 -87.82 55.09
C SER A 347 26.90 -86.44 55.55
N PRO A 348 26.45 -86.35 56.82
CA PRO A 348 25.45 -85.37 57.26
C PRO A 348 26.03 -84.05 57.79
N ALA A 349 25.14 -83.05 57.78
CA ALA A 349 25.11 -81.85 58.62
C ALA A 349 26.27 -80.84 58.48
N LEU A 350 26.01 -79.77 57.73
CA LEU A 350 26.59 -78.45 57.99
C LEU A 350 25.46 -77.46 58.34
N PRO A 351 25.66 -76.54 59.28
CA PRO A 351 24.62 -75.62 59.75
C PRO A 351 24.33 -74.55 58.70
N TRP A 352 23.06 -74.14 58.62
CA TRP A 352 22.60 -73.03 57.79
C TRP A 352 23.31 -71.72 58.18
N PRO A 353 23.84 -70.93 57.22
CA PRO A 353 24.35 -69.59 57.52
C PRO A 353 23.18 -68.64 57.81
N GLU A 354 23.22 -67.97 58.96
CA GLU A 354 22.36 -66.84 59.29
C GLU A 354 22.64 -65.68 58.32
N TRP A 355 21.62 -65.21 57.61
CA TRP A 355 21.69 -63.98 56.82
C TRP A 355 21.41 -62.78 57.74
N PRO A 356 22.34 -61.80 57.83
CA PRO A 356 22.16 -60.64 58.70
C PRO A 356 21.07 -59.71 58.15
N GLY A 357 20.13 -59.38 59.04
CA GLY A 357 19.52 -58.06 59.21
C GLY A 357 19.02 -57.34 57.95
N ALA A 358 17.69 -57.33 57.79
CA ALA A 358 16.97 -56.35 57.01
C ALA A 358 17.43 -54.92 57.35
N THR A 359 18.09 -54.25 56.40
CA THR A 359 18.12 -52.78 56.36
C THR A 359 17.16 -52.35 55.27
N THR A 360 15.97 -51.99 55.70
CA THR A 360 14.96 -51.29 54.90
C THR A 360 15.53 -49.94 54.46
N GLN A 361 15.76 -49.76 53.16
CA GLN A 361 15.67 -48.44 52.54
C GLN A 361 14.69 -48.53 51.37
N ALA A 362 13.48 -48.03 51.62
CA ALA A 362 12.46 -47.80 50.62
C ALA A 362 12.86 -46.58 49.76
N PRO A 363 12.83 -46.66 48.43
CA PRO A 363 12.82 -45.47 47.59
C PRO A 363 11.42 -44.81 47.67
N PRO A 364 11.33 -43.49 47.91
CA PRO A 364 10.06 -42.81 48.04
C PRO A 364 9.37 -42.59 46.68
N ASN A 365 8.05 -42.75 46.75
CA ASN A 365 7.04 -42.50 45.72
C ASN A 365 7.01 -41.02 45.30
N PRO A 366 7.01 -40.65 44.00
CA PRO A 366 6.76 -39.28 43.58
C PRO A 366 5.26 -39.05 43.33
N SER A 367 4.59 -38.44 44.31
CA SER A 367 3.30 -37.75 44.13
C SER A 367 3.52 -36.25 43.93
N ALA A 368 2.87 -35.72 42.89
CA ALA A 368 2.46 -34.33 42.63
C ALA A 368 3.53 -33.22 42.41
N PRO A 369 3.39 -32.41 41.34
CA PRO A 369 4.18 -31.20 41.16
C PRO A 369 3.57 -30.02 41.92
N ALA A 370 4.39 -29.35 42.73
CA ALA A 370 4.15 -28.02 43.29
C ALA A 370 4.82 -26.94 42.42
N GLN A 371 4.31 -25.72 42.54
CA GLN A 371 4.46 -24.51 41.73
C GLN A 371 5.92 -24.00 41.59
N PRO A 372 6.22 -23.15 40.57
CA PRO A 372 7.50 -22.46 40.46
C PRO A 372 7.49 -21.09 41.17
N GLU A 373 8.40 -20.90 42.13
CA GLU A 373 8.93 -19.59 42.56
C GLU A 373 10.02 -19.15 41.56
N ALA A 374 9.89 -17.98 40.93
CA ALA A 374 10.40 -16.69 41.37
C ALA A 374 11.94 -16.62 41.44
N LEU A 375 12.54 -15.98 40.43
CA LEU A 375 13.94 -15.57 40.39
C LEU A 375 13.97 -14.05 40.27
N GLU A 376 14.35 -13.39 41.36
CA GLU A 376 14.69 -11.97 41.42
C GLU A 376 16.14 -11.74 40.97
N GLY A 377 16.32 -10.68 40.17
CA GLY A 377 17.58 -10.02 39.89
C GLY A 377 17.30 -8.54 39.58
N ALA A 378 17.78 -7.65 40.45
CA ALA A 378 17.60 -6.19 40.46
C ALA A 378 18.53 -5.46 39.43
N PRO A 379 18.67 -4.11 39.39
CA PRO A 379 17.95 -2.99 40.07
C PRO A 379 17.64 -1.76 39.17
N GLU A 380 17.10 -0.68 39.80
CA GLU A 380 17.07 0.75 39.36
C GLU A 380 16.14 1.15 38.19
N THR A 381 15.48 2.31 38.09
CA THR A 381 15.30 3.57 38.85
C THR A 381 14.16 4.37 38.14
N LEU A 382 13.67 5.46 38.77
CA LEU A 382 12.93 6.62 38.20
C LEU A 382 11.43 6.41 37.86
N GLU A 383 10.50 6.96 38.64
CA GLU A 383 9.99 8.35 38.68
C GLU A 383 8.81 8.63 37.72
N SER A 384 7.90 9.48 38.22
CA SER A 384 6.71 10.06 37.57
C SER A 384 5.45 9.19 37.58
N GLY A 385 4.36 9.51 38.29
CA GLY A 385 3.83 10.85 38.60
C GLY A 385 2.63 11.16 37.71
N ALA A 386 1.58 10.33 37.74
CA ALA A 386 0.32 10.62 37.05
C ALA A 386 -0.62 11.38 38.00
N SER A 387 -0.51 12.70 37.97
CA SER A 387 -1.52 13.62 38.50
C SER A 387 -2.46 14.01 37.37
N LEU A 388 -3.71 13.56 37.45
CA LEU A 388 -4.85 14.25 36.84
C LEU A 388 -5.00 15.62 37.49
N PRO A 389 -5.49 16.61 36.73
CA PRO A 389 -6.45 17.52 37.34
C PRO A 389 -7.75 17.59 36.53
N GLU A 390 -8.85 17.39 37.25
CA GLU A 390 -10.14 18.02 37.01
C GLU A 390 -10.02 19.55 37.06
N ALA A 391 -10.87 20.23 36.27
CA ALA A 391 -11.72 21.39 36.63
C ALA A 391 -11.94 22.30 35.39
N PRO A 392 -12.90 23.27 35.41
CA PRO A 392 -14.33 23.08 35.65
C PRO A 392 -15.21 23.90 34.66
N GLU A 393 -16.53 23.79 34.87
CA GLU A 393 -17.61 24.60 34.27
C GLU A 393 -17.40 26.12 34.33
N GLY A 394 -17.94 26.82 33.33
CA GLY A 394 -18.14 28.26 33.30
C GLY A 394 -19.26 28.65 32.32
N THR A 395 -20.31 29.26 32.86
CA THR A 395 -21.57 29.73 32.25
C THR A 395 -21.49 31.14 31.66
N ASP A 396 -22.22 31.41 30.56
CA ASP A 396 -22.92 32.68 30.24
C ASP A 396 -23.81 32.44 28.98
N ALA A 397 -25.15 32.54 29.01
CA ALA A 397 -26.01 33.74 28.77
C ALA A 397 -25.56 34.61 27.57
N GLY A 398 -26.36 35.05 26.61
CA GLY A 398 -27.81 35.09 26.36
C GLY A 398 -28.04 35.79 25.00
N ASP A 399 -29.32 36.10 24.72
CA ASP A 399 -29.86 37.02 23.69
C ASP A 399 -30.13 36.39 22.30
N GLU A 400 -31.38 36.00 22.02
CA GLU A 400 -32.55 36.83 21.61
C GLU A 400 -32.62 37.07 20.10
N GLU A 401 -33.54 36.32 19.48
CA GLU A 401 -34.20 36.59 18.20
C GLU A 401 -35.10 37.85 18.33
N PRO A 402 -35.54 38.51 17.23
CA PRO A 402 -36.79 38.03 16.62
C PRO A 402 -36.99 38.24 15.11
N GLU A 403 -37.97 37.45 14.67
CA GLU A 403 -38.78 37.39 13.45
C GLU A 403 -39.16 38.69 12.70
N ALA A 404 -39.40 38.54 11.39
CA ALA A 404 -40.69 38.84 10.70
C ALA A 404 -40.57 38.46 9.20
N ALA A 405 -41.34 37.49 8.67
CA ALA A 405 -42.64 37.63 7.98
C ALA A 405 -42.54 38.35 6.61
N SER A 406 -43.18 37.96 5.49
CA SER A 406 -44.28 37.04 5.13
C SER A 406 -44.44 37.05 3.59
N GLY A 407 -45.21 36.12 3.00
CA GLY A 407 -45.71 36.20 1.61
C GLY A 407 -45.53 34.92 0.77
N GLU A 408 -46.34 33.87 0.91
CA GLU A 408 -47.62 33.61 0.22
C GLU A 408 -47.50 33.05 -1.24
N TYR A 409 -47.68 31.71 -1.35
CA TYR A 409 -48.37 30.83 -2.33
C TYR A 409 -48.41 31.12 -3.86
N GLU A 410 -48.07 30.11 -4.71
CA GLU A 410 -49.03 29.22 -5.42
C GLU A 410 -48.32 28.12 -6.26
N LEU A 411 -49.09 27.08 -6.60
CA LEU A 411 -48.72 25.74 -7.12
C LEU A 411 -48.60 25.61 -8.65
N ASP A 412 -48.01 24.46 -9.05
CA ASP A 412 -48.15 23.67 -10.28
C ASP A 412 -47.14 23.82 -11.44
N GLY A 413 -46.48 22.70 -11.78
CA GLY A 413 -45.79 22.49 -13.06
C GLY A 413 -44.63 21.48 -13.03
N GLU A 414 -44.92 20.20 -13.25
CA GLU A 414 -43.98 19.07 -13.26
C GLU A 414 -43.22 18.93 -14.61
N SER A 415 -41.88 19.07 -14.58
CA SER A 415 -40.79 18.53 -15.44
C SER A 415 -40.81 18.56 -16.99
N PRO A 416 -39.64 18.46 -17.70
CA PRO A 416 -38.24 18.73 -17.31
C PRO A 416 -37.55 19.69 -18.33
N ALA A 417 -37.03 20.83 -17.86
CA ALA A 417 -36.19 21.71 -18.67
C ALA A 417 -34.71 21.52 -18.34
N GLY A 418 -33.89 21.41 -19.39
CA GLY A 418 -32.47 21.15 -19.33
C GLY A 418 -31.71 22.07 -18.37
N ARG A 419 -30.72 21.49 -17.71
CA ARG A 419 -29.79 22.19 -16.82
C ARG A 419 -29.06 23.27 -17.62
N PRO A 420 -29.11 24.55 -17.20
CA PRO A 420 -28.32 25.58 -17.86
C PRO A 420 -26.82 25.34 -17.61
N PRO A 421 -25.94 25.59 -18.60
CA PRO A 421 -24.51 25.49 -18.41
C PRO A 421 -24.06 26.50 -17.34
N LYS A 422 -23.29 26.03 -16.36
CA LYS A 422 -22.66 26.90 -15.37
C LYS A 422 -21.60 27.77 -16.07
N PRO A 423 -21.42 29.03 -15.64
CA PRO A 423 -20.50 29.96 -16.28
C PRO A 423 -19.06 29.52 -16.02
N THR A 424 -18.32 29.27 -17.09
CA THR A 424 -16.86 29.26 -17.11
C THR A 424 -16.37 30.67 -16.80
N LEU A 425 -15.68 30.85 -15.68
CA LEU A 425 -14.94 32.06 -15.37
C LEU A 425 -13.63 32.02 -16.19
N HIS A 426 -13.52 33.01 -17.07
CA HIS A 426 -12.34 33.39 -17.85
C HIS A 426 -11.20 33.93 -17.00
#